data_AF-A0A2K8ZZ10-F1
#
_entry.id   AF-A0A2K8ZZ10-F1
#
_cell.length_a   1.000
_cell.length_b   1.000
_cell.length_c   1.000
_cell.angle_alpha   90.00
_cell.angle_beta   90.00
_cell.angle_gamma   90.00
#
_symmetry.space_group_name_H-M   'P 1'
#
loop_
_entity.id
_entity.type
_entity.pdbx_description
1 polymer ?
#
loop_
_entity_poly.entity_id
_entity_poly.type
_entity_poly.pdbx_seq_one_letter_code
_entity_poly.pdbx_strand_id
1 'polypeptide(L)'
;MTNIIVLIEAYLEKVRLYIEKDEYTFERRDMENLTYLGISYKTALDIIKNLTYECYVSGPEPDHLYEEQDIFVFGGLYEEIELYIKLTFRKRDDLFIMSFHRAKYKMEYPLKK
;
A
#
# COMPACT_ATOMS: atom_id res chain seq x y z
N MET A 1 0.94 -7.56 20.10
CA MET A 1 1.89 -6.94 19.15
C MET A 1 2.53 -7.96 18.20
N THR A 2 3.06 -9.09 18.66
CA THR A 2 3.69 -10.09 17.76
C THR A 2 2.76 -10.61 16.66
N ASN A 3 1.46 -10.80 16.96
CA ASN A 3 0.50 -11.35 16.00
C ASN A 3 0.20 -10.40 14.81
N ILE A 4 0.02 -9.09 15.07
CA ILE A 4 -0.25 -8.11 14.01
C ILE A 4 0.95 -7.90 13.08
N ILE A 5 2.18 -7.91 13.62
CA ILE A 5 3.40 -7.81 12.80
C ILE A 5 3.52 -9.01 11.86
N VAL A 6 3.31 -10.23 12.36
CA VAL A 6 3.34 -11.45 11.53
C VAL A 6 2.29 -11.39 10.41
N LEU A 7 1.09 -10.89 10.70
CA LEU A 7 0.03 -10.72 9.71
C LEU A 7 0.40 -9.68 8.64
N ILE A 8 0.96 -8.54 9.03
CA ILE A 8 1.40 -7.50 8.09
C ILE A 8 2.57 -8.00 7.23
N GLU A 9 3.55 -8.69 7.81
CA GLU A 9 4.67 -9.24 7.04
C GLU A 9 4.19 -10.29 6.03
N ALA A 10 3.28 -11.19 6.43
CA ALA A 10 2.68 -12.14 5.50
C ALA A 10 1.91 -11.44 4.36
N TYR A 11 1.20 -10.35 4.67
CA TYR A 11 0.53 -9.52 3.67
C TYR A 11 1.52 -8.87 2.71
N LEU A 12 2.61 -8.27 3.23
CA LEU A 12 3.64 -7.61 2.42
C LEU A 12 4.42 -8.61 1.54
N GLU A 13 4.69 -9.82 2.03
CA GLU A 13 5.24 -10.91 1.21
C GLU A 13 4.31 -11.26 0.04
N LYS A 14 2.99 -11.36 0.30
CA LYS A 14 2.01 -11.55 -0.77
C LYS A 14 2.03 -10.36 -1.75
N VAL A 15 2.09 -9.12 -1.28
CA VAL A 15 2.20 -7.93 -2.14
C VAL A 15 3.41 -8.01 -3.06
N ARG A 16 4.60 -8.32 -2.52
CA ARG A 16 5.84 -8.46 -3.30
C ARG A 16 5.70 -9.52 -4.39
N LEU A 17 5.17 -10.69 -4.04
CA LEU A 17 4.94 -11.80 -4.97
C LEU A 17 4.06 -11.39 -6.16
N TYR A 18 2.98 -10.64 -5.91
CA TYR A 18 2.05 -10.23 -6.99
C TYR A 18 2.64 -9.13 -7.86
N ILE A 19 3.46 -8.24 -7.31
CA ILE A 19 4.20 -7.28 -8.13
C ILE A 19 5.23 -8.01 -9.01
N GLU A 20 5.92 -9.03 -8.50
CA GLU A 20 6.87 -9.83 -9.28
C GLU A 20 6.24 -10.62 -10.42
N LYS A 21 4.97 -11.01 -10.28
CA LYS A 21 4.19 -11.69 -11.32
C LYS A 21 3.52 -10.75 -12.32
N ASP A 22 3.69 -9.43 -12.15
CA ASP A 22 2.91 -8.41 -12.87
C ASP A 22 1.38 -8.55 -12.69
N GLU A 23 0.93 -9.13 -11.56
CA GLU A 23 -0.48 -9.36 -11.21
C GLU A 23 -1.00 -8.22 -10.31
N TYR A 24 -0.90 -6.99 -10.81
CA TYR A 24 -1.33 -5.79 -10.08
C TYR A 24 -2.01 -4.77 -11.00
N THR A 25 -2.82 -3.90 -10.40
CA THR A 25 -3.38 -2.73 -11.09
C THR A 25 -3.40 -1.51 -10.18
N PHE A 26 -3.20 -0.33 -10.75
CA PHE A 26 -3.44 0.95 -10.09
C PHE A 26 -4.88 1.41 -10.32
N GLU A 27 -5.50 2.04 -9.30
CA GLU A 27 -6.70 2.84 -9.50
C GLU A 27 -6.41 3.96 -10.52
N ARG A 28 -7.35 4.19 -11.44
CA ARG A 28 -7.11 5.02 -12.62
C ARG A 28 -6.72 6.46 -12.28
N ARG A 29 -7.25 6.99 -11.18
CA ARG A 29 -6.99 8.36 -10.72
C ARG A 29 -5.59 8.53 -10.11
N ASP A 30 -4.98 7.47 -9.57
CA ASP A 30 -3.64 7.57 -8.99
C ASP A 30 -2.53 7.55 -10.04
N MET A 31 -2.82 6.97 -11.21
CA MET A 31 -1.95 7.09 -12.39
C MET A 31 -1.67 8.56 -12.76
N GLU A 32 -2.65 9.44 -12.56
CA GLU A 32 -2.52 10.88 -12.78
C GLU A 32 -1.74 11.56 -11.63
N ASN A 33 -1.94 11.12 -10.39
CA ASN A 33 -1.23 11.64 -9.21
C ASN A 33 0.27 11.34 -9.23
N LEU A 34 0.67 10.14 -9.69
CA LEU A 34 2.07 9.75 -9.85
C LEU A 34 2.83 10.73 -10.75
N THR A 35 2.20 11.14 -11.85
CA THR A 35 2.78 12.10 -12.81
C THR A 35 3.01 13.47 -12.15
N TYR A 36 2.08 13.94 -11.33
CA TYR A 36 2.23 15.21 -10.60
C TYR A 36 3.34 15.17 -9.55
N LEU A 37 3.60 14.00 -8.95
CA LEU A 37 4.68 13.80 -7.99
C LEU A 37 6.04 13.54 -8.63
N GLY A 38 6.11 13.44 -9.97
CA GLY A 38 7.35 13.05 -10.66
C GLY A 38 7.77 11.59 -10.39
N ILE A 39 6.85 10.76 -9.89
CA ILE A 39 7.12 9.37 -9.53
C ILE A 39 6.74 8.49 -10.71
N SER A 40 7.69 7.70 -11.21
CA SER A 40 7.41 6.70 -12.24
C SER A 40 6.63 5.50 -11.66
N TYR A 41 5.90 4.76 -12.50
CA TYR A 41 5.27 3.51 -12.06
C TYR A 41 6.27 2.54 -11.43
N LYS A 42 7.45 2.42 -12.02
CA LYS A 42 8.52 1.57 -11.50
C LYS A 42 8.93 2.01 -10.10
N THR A 43 9.12 3.32 -9.90
CA THR A 43 9.46 3.88 -8.59
C THR A 43 8.34 3.65 -7.56
N ALA A 44 7.08 3.80 -7.94
CA ALA A 44 5.95 3.51 -7.05
C ALA A 44 5.91 2.05 -6.61
N LEU A 45 6.15 1.12 -7.55
CA LEU A 45 6.24 -0.31 -7.24
C LEU A 45 7.45 -0.63 -6.38
N ASP A 46 8.60 -0.01 -6.64
CA ASP A 46 9.80 -0.16 -5.81
C ASP A 46 9.54 0.33 -4.38
N ILE A 47 8.81 1.44 -4.19
CA ILE A 47 8.38 1.91 -2.87
C ILE A 47 7.48 0.88 -2.19
N ILE A 48 6.48 0.36 -2.90
CA ILE A 48 5.54 -0.64 -2.35
C ILE A 48 6.27 -1.93 -1.95
N LYS A 49 7.22 -2.40 -2.77
CA LYS A 49 8.03 -3.60 -2.47
C LYS A 49 8.88 -3.43 -1.21
N ASN A 50 9.32 -2.20 -0.89
CA ASN A 50 10.16 -1.88 0.25
C ASN A 50 9.36 -1.50 1.52
N LEU A 51 8.02 -1.54 1.49
CA LEU A 51 7.23 -1.37 2.71
C LEU A 51 7.60 -2.44 3.74
N THR A 52 7.57 -2.06 5.02
CA THR A 52 7.80 -2.95 6.16
C THR A 52 6.64 -2.81 7.16
N TYR A 53 6.59 -3.65 8.20
CA TYR A 53 5.60 -3.46 9.27
C TYR A 53 5.67 -2.07 9.94
N GLU A 54 6.80 -1.36 9.89
CA GLU A 54 6.92 0.00 10.46
C GLU A 54 6.25 1.07 9.61
N CYS A 55 6.01 0.77 8.33
CA CYS A 55 5.25 1.62 7.42
C CYS A 55 3.74 1.50 7.63
N TYR A 56 3.28 0.52 8.41
CA TYR A 56 1.87 0.29 8.66
C TYR A 56 1.21 1.48 9.37
N VAL A 57 0.02 1.86 8.89
CA VAL A 57 -0.82 2.91 9.47
C VAL A 57 -2.12 2.33 9.98
N SER A 58 -2.87 1.60 9.15
CA SER A 58 -4.12 0.95 9.56
C SER A 58 -4.43 -0.30 8.72
N GLY A 59 -5.35 -1.14 9.22
CA GLY A 59 -5.75 -2.41 8.59
C GLY A 59 -5.52 -3.66 9.45
N PRO A 60 -6.00 -4.84 9.02
CA PRO A 60 -7.00 -5.02 7.98
C PRO A 60 -8.30 -4.32 8.36
N GLU A 61 -8.84 -3.53 7.43
CA GLU A 61 -10.18 -2.93 7.53
C GLU A 61 -11.06 -3.55 6.44
N PRO A 62 -12.33 -3.87 6.74
CA PRO A 62 -13.23 -4.38 5.72
C PRO A 62 -13.47 -3.31 4.65
N ASP A 63 -13.42 -3.68 3.38
CA ASP A 63 -13.91 -2.82 2.31
C ASP A 63 -15.44 -2.67 2.44
N HIS A 64 -15.91 -1.46 2.72
CA HIS A 64 -17.34 -1.15 2.85
C HIS A 64 -18.16 -1.45 1.58
N LEU A 65 -17.52 -1.57 0.41
CA LEU A 65 -18.16 -1.96 -0.85
C LEU A 65 -18.04 -3.46 -1.12
N TYR A 66 -17.04 -4.13 -0.53
CA TYR A 66 -16.73 -5.53 -0.75
C TYR A 66 -16.28 -6.18 0.56
N GLU A 67 -17.23 -6.61 1.39
CA GLU A 67 -17.01 -7.13 2.76
C GLU A 67 -16.01 -8.31 2.86
N GLU A 68 -15.63 -8.92 1.74
CA GLU A 68 -14.66 -10.02 1.66
C GLU A 68 -13.21 -9.55 1.34
N GLN A 69 -12.94 -8.24 1.30
CA GLN A 69 -11.63 -7.70 0.98
C GLN A 69 -11.06 -6.90 2.15
N ASP A 70 -9.86 -7.28 2.58
CA ASP A 70 -9.10 -6.55 3.60
C ASP A 70 -8.28 -5.43 2.96
N ILE A 71 -8.50 -4.23 3.46
CA ILE A 71 -7.75 -3.03 3.08
C ILE A 71 -6.64 -2.81 4.10
N PHE A 72 -5.45 -2.50 3.59
CA PHE A 72 -4.32 -2.03 4.38
C PHE A 72 -3.87 -0.66 3.92
N VAL A 73 -3.54 0.19 4.89
CA VAL A 73 -2.97 1.52 4.68
C VAL A 73 -1.54 1.54 5.21
N PHE A 74 -0.63 1.97 4.35
CA PHE A 74 0.76 2.19 4.66
C PHE A 74 1.15 3.63 4.36
N GLY A 75 2.13 4.12 5.10
CA GLY A 75 2.88 5.30 4.72
C GLY A 75 4.14 4.92 3.97
N GLY A 76 4.64 5.85 3.16
CA GLY A 76 5.94 5.74 2.51
C GLY A 76 6.67 7.07 2.58
N LEU A 77 7.97 7.04 2.30
CA LEU A 77 8.75 8.25 2.12
C LEU A 77 9.40 8.21 0.74
N TYR A 78 9.19 9.26 -0.04
CA TYR A 78 9.91 9.50 -1.28
C TYR A 78 10.45 10.91 -1.25
N GLU A 79 11.78 11.04 -1.24
CA GLU A 79 12.47 12.29 -0.94
C GLU A 79 11.99 12.87 0.41
N GLU A 80 11.34 14.03 0.41
CA GLU A 80 10.76 14.67 1.60
C GLU A 80 9.23 14.57 1.66
N ILE A 81 8.63 13.75 0.77
CA ILE A 81 7.19 13.60 0.65
C ILE A 81 6.74 12.35 1.39
N GLU A 82 5.94 12.55 2.45
CA GLU A 82 5.17 11.47 3.07
C GLU A 82 4.05 11.04 2.12
N LEU A 83 4.01 9.74 1.82
CA LEU A 83 3.08 9.12 0.89
C LEU A 83 2.00 8.34 1.65
N TYR A 84 0.77 8.42 1.17
CA TYR A 84 -0.35 7.57 1.57
C TYR A 84 -0.54 6.47 0.53
N ILE A 85 -0.47 5.22 0.97
CA ILE A 85 -0.52 4.02 0.12
C ILE A 85 -1.63 3.12 0.64
N LYS A 86 -2.62 2.80 -0.21
CA LYS A 86 -3.76 1.96 0.14
C LYS A 86 -3.81 0.74 -0.77
N LEU A 87 -3.79 -0.45 -0.18
CA LEU A 87 -3.66 -1.73 -0.87
C LEU A 87 -4.81 -2.67 -0.48
N THR A 88 -5.26 -3.47 -1.45
CA THR A 88 -6.19 -4.58 -1.21
C THR A 88 -5.94 -5.71 -2.23
N PHE A 89 -6.37 -6.93 -1.90
CA PHE A 89 -6.46 -8.02 -2.86
C PHE A 89 -7.92 -8.21 -3.27
N ARG A 90 -8.21 -8.12 -4.57
CA ARG A 90 -9.58 -8.33 -5.07
C ARG A 90 -9.93 -9.81 -5.18
N LYS A 91 -11.23 -10.11 -5.29
CA LYS A 91 -11.75 -11.48 -5.51
C LYS A 91 -11.19 -12.22 -6.73
N ARG A 92 -10.64 -11.49 -7.71
CA ARG A 92 -9.97 -12.06 -8.88
C ARG A 92 -8.49 -12.37 -8.62
N ASP A 93 -8.09 -12.33 -7.34
CA ASP A 93 -6.74 -12.49 -6.85
C ASP A 93 -5.75 -11.60 -7.60
N ASP A 94 -5.96 -10.29 -7.62
CA ASP A 94 -4.94 -9.36 -8.06
C ASP A 94 -4.70 -8.26 -7.02
N LEU A 95 -3.46 -7.80 -6.95
CA LEU A 95 -3.10 -6.69 -6.08
C LEU A 95 -3.69 -5.40 -6.65
N PHE A 96 -4.56 -4.76 -5.88
CA PHE A 96 -5.13 -3.48 -6.25
C PHE A 96 -4.53 -2.35 -5.41
N ILE A 97 -3.80 -1.47 -6.09
CA ILE A 97 -3.21 -0.26 -5.51
C ILE A 97 -4.28 0.82 -5.60
N MET A 98 -5.10 0.90 -4.57
CA MET A 98 -6.30 1.75 -4.51
C MET A 98 -5.97 3.24 -4.40
N SER A 99 -4.85 3.55 -3.75
CA SER A 99 -4.40 4.93 -3.55
C SER A 99 -2.89 4.99 -3.47
N PHE A 100 -2.30 5.96 -4.17
CA PHE A 100 -0.88 6.29 -4.08
C PHE A 100 -0.70 7.78 -4.33
N HIS A 101 -0.58 8.56 -3.27
CA HIS A 101 -0.44 10.01 -3.36
C HIS A 101 0.26 10.60 -2.13
N ARG A 102 0.62 11.88 -2.19
CA ARG A 102 1.10 12.62 -1.01
C ARG A 102 0.09 12.59 0.13
N ALA A 103 0.54 12.32 1.35
CA ALA A 103 -0.28 12.38 2.54
C ALA A 103 -0.82 13.82 2.76
N LYS A 104 -2.13 13.95 2.97
CA LYS A 104 -2.78 15.24 3.22
C LYS A 104 -2.56 15.75 4.65
N TYR A 105 -2.37 14.81 5.57
CA TYR A 105 -2.13 15.04 6.98
C TYR A 105 -0.97 14.16 7.42
N LYS A 106 -0.32 14.55 8.53
CA LYS A 106 0.71 13.73 9.16
C LYS A 106 0.14 12.33 9.46
N MET A 107 0.84 11.29 9.00
CA MET A 107 0.42 9.92 9.25
C MET A 107 0.91 9.42 10.61
N GLU A 108 0.14 8.52 11.22
CA GLU A 108 0.49 7.85 12.47
C GLU A 108 0.91 6.41 12.19
N TYR A 109 2.07 6.01 12.73
CA TYR A 109 2.67 4.71 12.50
C TYR A 109 2.69 3.91 13.81
N PRO A 110 1.60 3.22 14.17
CA PRO A 110 1.44 2.62 15.51
C PRO A 110 2.46 1.53 15.84
N LEU A 111 3.18 1.02 14.84
CA LEU A 111 4.18 -0.04 15.00
C LEU A 111 5.63 0.48 14.86
N LYS A 112 5.82 1.75 14.49
CA LYS A 112 7.13 2.38 14.39
C LYS A 112 7.56 2.86 15.79
N LYS A 113 8.77 2.46 16.20
CA LYS A 113 9.35 2.81 17.51
C LYS A 113 10.07 4.14 17.49
#